data_AF-A0ABD4UTR0-F1
#
_entry.id   AF-A0ABD4UTR0-F1
#
_cell.length_a   1.000
_cell.length_b   1.000
_cell.length_c   1.000
_cell.angle_alpha   90.00
_cell.angle_beta   90.00
_cell.angle_gamma   90.00
#
_symmetry.space_group_name_H-M   'P 1'
#
loop_
_entity.id
_entity.type
_entity.pdbx_description
1 polymer ?
#
loop_
_entity_poly.entity_id
_entity_poly.type
_entity_poly.pdbx_seq_one_letter_code
_entity_poly.pdbx_strand_id
1 'polypeptide(L)'
;MILISQDRRLTKAAREALEADNTAQRLNLIRQKVFIRYAAADAITERLQEALEDYPTEGDSHILIWGPSGIGKSQIVKRFAKLQNLPDDPRASKANVPVLVVSMGPTGSARGLLVRILGQLNAPYGKSASTDTLYPDVLRLLRTSGVKILVIDELHHIEKGNRKQREEALATIKLLGNDLGITIVGCGTIAALRTLRWDPQIERRFEPHRLEVWGHNEQTYGLLNSLETCLPLRHASGLSDDKIATWIINESEGTTREIAYLVRRAALMAIRSEKERIDLPLLRSLNHVRPSVRRQREDVLLRAASLPPL
;
A
#
# COMPACT_ATOMS: atom_id res chain seq x y z
N MET A 1 31.27 3.00 26.18
CA MET A 1 31.34 4.15 25.26
C MET A 1 30.90 3.67 23.88
N ILE A 2 29.64 3.90 23.50
CA ILE A 2 29.10 3.44 22.22
C ILE A 2 29.67 4.38 21.16
N LEU A 3 30.66 3.92 20.40
CA LEU A 3 31.14 4.61 19.20
C LEU A 3 30.03 4.52 18.13
N ILE A 4 29.04 5.39 18.21
CA ILE A 4 28.18 5.70 17.07
C ILE A 4 29.14 6.36 16.06
N SER A 5 29.36 5.74 14.89
CA SER A 5 30.18 6.33 13.84
C SER A 5 29.66 7.74 13.56
N GLN A 6 30.49 8.76 13.77
CA GLN A 6 30.08 10.16 13.97
C GLN A 6 29.34 10.83 12.78
N ASP A 7 29.14 10.14 11.65
CA ASP A 7 28.46 10.68 10.45
C ASP A 7 27.15 9.98 10.03
N ARG A 8 26.65 8.99 10.77
CA ARG A 8 25.44 8.25 10.35
C ARG A 8 24.15 8.95 10.77
N ARG A 9 23.37 9.44 9.78
CA ARG A 9 22.02 10.00 10.02
C ARG A 9 21.04 8.89 10.39
N LEU A 10 20.64 8.84 11.66
CA LEU A 10 19.58 7.96 12.16
C LEU A 10 18.30 8.75 12.46
N THR A 11 17.16 8.11 12.26
CA THR A 11 15.89 8.60 12.79
C THR A 11 15.94 8.72 14.32
N LYS A 12 15.14 9.65 14.87
CA LYS A 12 15.07 9.87 16.33
C LYS A 12 14.85 8.56 17.10
N ALA A 13 13.86 7.77 16.69
CA ALA A 13 13.55 6.49 17.33
C ALA A 13 14.70 5.46 17.27
N ALA A 14 15.43 5.39 16.14
CA ALA A 14 16.56 4.47 16.01
C ALA A 14 17.75 4.90 16.88
N ARG A 15 17.97 6.22 17.00
CA ARG A 15 19.00 6.79 17.87
C ARG A 15 18.69 6.55 19.35
N GLU A 16 17.48 6.88 19.80
CA GLU A 16 17.04 6.68 21.18
C GLU A 16 17.14 5.19 21.59
N ALA A 17 16.78 4.27 20.68
CA ALA A 17 16.90 2.84 20.94
C ALA A 17 18.35 2.35 21.05
N LEU A 18 19.32 3.01 20.38
CA LEU A 18 20.74 2.72 20.51
C LEU A 18 21.32 3.33 21.80
N GLU A 19 20.94 4.56 22.13
CA GLU A 19 21.38 5.27 23.34
C GLU A 19 20.90 4.59 24.62
N ALA A 20 19.67 4.06 24.61
CA ALA A 20 19.11 3.30 25.73
C ALA A 20 19.77 1.92 25.93
N ASP A 21 20.63 1.49 25.00
CA ASP A 21 21.30 0.19 24.94
C ASP A 21 20.40 -1.03 25.21
N ASN A 22 19.12 -0.93 24.83
CA ASN A 22 18.12 -1.96 25.08
C ASN A 22 17.88 -2.82 23.84
N THR A 23 18.47 -4.01 23.80
CA THR A 23 18.32 -4.97 22.69
C THR A 23 16.86 -5.30 22.38
N ALA A 24 16.00 -5.47 23.39
CA ALA A 24 14.59 -5.78 23.17
C ALA A 24 13.85 -4.63 22.49
N GLN A 25 14.13 -3.39 22.89
CA GLN A 25 13.58 -2.19 22.27
C GLN A 25 14.03 -2.07 20.80
N ARG A 26 15.32 -2.30 20.52
CA ARG A 26 15.89 -2.28 19.16
C ARG A 26 15.25 -3.33 18.26
N LEU A 27 15.10 -4.57 18.74
CA LEU A 27 14.42 -5.65 18.02
C LEU A 27 12.94 -5.32 17.75
N ASN A 28 12.25 -4.73 18.72
CA ASN A 28 10.86 -4.32 18.55
C ASN A 28 10.73 -3.18 17.53
N LEU A 29 11.63 -2.20 17.55
CA LEU A 29 11.67 -1.14 16.57
C LEU A 29 11.86 -1.68 15.14
N ILE A 30 12.80 -2.61 14.94
CA ILE A 30 13.02 -3.24 13.62
C ILE A 30 11.77 -3.99 13.13
N ARG A 31 10.99 -4.59 14.04
CA ARG A 31 9.76 -5.31 13.67
C ARG A 31 8.64 -4.37 13.22
N GLN A 32 8.63 -3.12 13.68
CA GLN A 32 7.64 -2.14 13.28
C GLN A 32 7.76 -1.83 11.78
N LYS A 33 6.61 -1.63 11.13
CA LYS A 33 6.57 -1.24 9.71
C LYS A 33 6.72 0.27 9.63
N VAL A 34 7.86 0.73 9.13
CA VAL A 34 8.09 2.15 8.86
C VAL A 34 7.66 2.46 7.43
N PHE A 35 6.91 3.56 7.27
CA PHE A 35 6.61 4.11 5.95
C PHE A 35 7.79 4.97 5.50
N ILE A 36 8.28 4.73 4.29
CA ILE A 36 9.45 5.41 3.74
C ILE A 36 8.97 6.28 2.60
N ARG A 37 9.37 7.55 2.66
CA ARG A 37 9.07 8.54 1.62
C ARG A 37 10.02 8.34 0.45
N TYR A 38 9.49 8.54 -0.75
CA TYR A 38 10.23 8.48 -1.99
C TYR A 38 9.49 9.30 -3.04
N ALA A 39 10.20 9.76 -4.07
CA ALA A 39 9.69 10.73 -5.04
C ALA A 39 8.32 10.35 -5.62
N ALA A 40 8.14 9.11 -6.06
CA ALA A 40 6.86 8.66 -6.62
C ALA A 40 5.73 8.58 -5.58
N ALA A 41 6.01 8.30 -4.30
CA ALA A 41 5.01 8.38 -3.25
C ALA A 41 4.66 9.84 -2.91
N ASP A 42 5.64 10.73 -2.92
CA ASP A 42 5.42 12.16 -2.67
C ASP A 42 4.57 12.77 -3.80
N ALA A 43 4.89 12.49 -5.07
CA ALA A 43 4.10 12.94 -6.23
C ALA A 43 2.64 12.44 -6.21
N ILE A 44 2.43 11.16 -5.86
CA ILE A 44 1.06 10.64 -5.67
C ILE A 44 0.36 11.36 -4.50
N THR A 45 1.07 11.62 -3.41
CA THR A 45 0.50 12.30 -2.24
C THR A 45 0.09 13.73 -2.57
N GLU A 46 0.91 14.44 -3.35
CA GLU A 46 0.63 15.77 -3.87
C GLU A 46 -0.60 15.76 -4.79
N ARG A 47 -0.67 14.83 -5.75
CA ARG A 47 -1.85 14.68 -6.60
C ARG A 47 -3.14 14.38 -5.81
N LEU A 48 -3.05 13.56 -4.76
CA LEU A 48 -4.18 13.28 -3.87
C LEU A 48 -4.59 14.51 -3.05
N GLN A 49 -3.64 15.37 -2.70
CA GLN A 49 -3.88 16.65 -2.02
C GLN A 49 -4.61 17.62 -2.95
N GLU A 50 -4.14 17.79 -4.18
CA GLU A 50 -4.83 18.58 -5.22
C GLU A 50 -6.27 18.10 -5.41
N ALA A 51 -6.49 16.79 -5.54
CA ALA A 51 -7.84 16.22 -5.68
C ALA A 51 -8.76 16.47 -4.47
N LEU A 52 -8.18 16.71 -3.29
CA LEU A 52 -8.94 17.05 -2.08
C LEU A 52 -9.32 18.53 -2.06
N GLU A 53 -8.45 19.39 -2.60
CA GLU A 53 -8.63 20.83 -2.75
C GLU A 53 -9.62 21.16 -3.88
N ASP A 54 -9.63 20.36 -4.95
CA ASP A 54 -10.56 20.47 -6.09
C ASP A 54 -12.01 20.10 -5.72
N TYR A 55 -12.26 19.53 -4.54
CA TYR A 55 -13.62 19.16 -4.12
C TYR A 55 -14.50 20.42 -3.89
N PRO A 56 -15.74 20.46 -4.41
CA PRO A 56 -16.44 19.39 -5.16
C PRO A 56 -16.07 19.35 -6.65
N THR A 57 -16.10 18.15 -7.23
CA THR A 57 -15.85 17.93 -8.66
C THR A 57 -17.14 17.59 -9.41
N GLU A 58 -17.11 17.57 -10.76
CA GLU A 58 -18.22 17.07 -11.58
C GLU A 58 -18.30 15.53 -11.63
N GLY A 59 -17.43 14.82 -10.87
CA GLY A 59 -17.34 13.36 -10.91
C GLY A 59 -16.63 12.81 -12.15
N ASP A 60 -15.81 13.63 -12.80
CA ASP A 60 -15.12 13.34 -14.06
C ASP A 60 -13.59 13.29 -13.95
N SER A 61 -13.03 13.76 -12.83
CA SER A 61 -11.60 13.67 -12.50
C SER A 61 -11.37 12.60 -11.43
N HIS A 62 -10.75 11.49 -11.82
CA HIS A 62 -10.44 10.33 -10.97
C HIS A 62 -8.97 9.95 -11.12
N ILE A 63 -8.42 9.23 -10.13
CA ILE A 63 -7.01 8.86 -10.11
C ILE A 63 -6.89 7.34 -10.08
N LEU A 64 -6.01 6.77 -10.92
CA LEU A 64 -5.67 5.34 -10.88
C LEU A 64 -4.21 5.16 -10.48
N ILE A 65 -3.96 4.67 -9.27
CA ILE A 65 -2.61 4.26 -8.83
C ILE A 65 -2.43 2.78 -9.16
N TRP A 66 -1.51 2.45 -10.05
CA TRP A 66 -1.28 1.06 -10.46
C TRP A 66 0.18 0.63 -10.42
N GLY A 67 0.41 -0.67 -10.25
CA GLY A 67 1.75 -1.25 -10.19
C GLY A 67 1.74 -2.65 -9.60
N PRO A 68 2.90 -3.32 -9.48
CA PRO A 68 2.98 -4.67 -8.92
C PRO A 68 2.46 -4.77 -7.48
N SER A 69 2.02 -5.95 -7.07
CA SER A 69 1.63 -6.19 -5.68
C SER A 69 2.83 -5.97 -4.75
N GLY A 70 2.60 -5.36 -3.59
CA GLY A 70 3.66 -5.11 -2.61
C GLY A 70 4.54 -3.89 -2.89
N ILE A 71 4.28 -3.11 -3.95
CA ILE A 71 5.08 -1.90 -4.23
C ILE A 71 4.76 -0.71 -3.30
N GLY A 72 3.61 -0.72 -2.61
CA GLY A 72 3.29 0.27 -1.58
C GLY A 72 2.05 1.13 -1.84
N LYS A 73 1.31 0.93 -2.94
CA LYS A 73 0.05 1.64 -3.27
C LYS A 73 -0.87 1.81 -2.06
N SER A 74 -1.27 0.70 -1.44
CA SER A 74 -2.17 0.68 -0.28
C SER A 74 -1.58 1.44 0.92
N GLN A 75 -0.26 1.49 1.07
CA GLN A 75 0.37 2.22 2.18
C GLN A 75 0.34 3.72 1.95
N ILE A 76 0.52 4.18 0.70
CA ILE A 76 0.43 5.60 0.34
C ILE A 76 -0.98 6.12 0.65
N VAL A 77 -2.01 5.50 0.08
CA VAL A 77 -3.40 5.96 0.26
C VAL A 77 -3.89 5.84 1.70
N LYS A 78 -3.51 4.78 2.43
CA LYS A 78 -3.86 4.65 3.86
C LYS A 78 -3.16 5.67 4.73
N ARG A 79 -1.90 6.02 4.41
CA ARG A 79 -1.19 7.08 5.12
C ARG A 79 -1.81 8.43 4.85
N PHE A 80 -2.12 8.75 3.60
CA PHE A 80 -2.81 9.97 3.22
C PHE A 80 -4.15 10.09 3.96
N ALA A 81 -5.01 9.06 3.88
CA ALA A 81 -6.28 9.05 4.60
C ALA A 81 -6.11 9.23 6.12
N LYS A 82 -5.11 8.57 6.73
CA LYS A 82 -4.83 8.73 8.16
C LYS A 82 -4.49 10.18 8.52
N LEU A 83 -3.74 10.88 7.69
CA LEU A 83 -3.34 12.27 7.93
C LEU A 83 -4.51 13.23 7.74
N GLN A 84 -5.31 13.04 6.69
CA GLN A 84 -6.44 13.92 6.38
C GLN A 84 -7.66 13.70 7.30
N ASN A 85 -7.80 12.50 7.88
CA ASN A 85 -8.89 12.18 8.79
C ASN A 85 -8.53 12.44 10.27
N LEU A 86 -7.41 13.12 10.56
CA LEU A 86 -7.14 13.56 11.92
C LEU A 86 -8.21 14.61 12.30
N PRO A 87 -8.82 14.51 13.50
CA PRO A 87 -9.85 15.46 13.90
C PRO A 87 -9.25 16.85 14.09
N ASP A 88 -9.82 17.84 13.41
CA ASP A 88 -9.47 19.27 13.61
C ASP A 88 -9.88 19.75 15.01
N ASP A 89 -11.02 19.25 15.52
CA ASP A 89 -11.50 19.49 16.88
C ASP A 89 -11.92 18.16 17.54
N PRO A 90 -11.25 17.74 18.62
CA PRO A 90 -11.63 16.56 19.41
C PRO A 90 -13.06 16.61 19.98
N ARG A 91 -13.70 17.78 20.00
CA ARG A 91 -15.04 18.02 20.54
C ARG A 91 -16.14 18.04 19.47
N ALA A 92 -15.78 17.85 18.19
CA ALA A 92 -16.75 17.82 17.10
C ALA A 92 -17.77 16.69 17.32
N SER A 93 -19.06 17.02 17.23
CA SER A 93 -20.15 16.05 17.40
C SER A 93 -20.32 15.07 16.24
N LYS A 94 -19.68 15.35 15.09
CA LYS A 94 -19.70 14.52 13.89
C LYS A 94 -18.27 14.14 13.50
N ALA A 95 -18.07 12.85 13.19
CA ALA A 95 -16.83 12.39 12.60
C ALA A 95 -16.70 12.95 11.17
N ASN A 96 -15.66 13.75 10.93
CA ASN A 96 -15.28 14.22 9.61
C ASN A 96 -14.27 13.22 9.02
N VAL A 97 -14.63 12.56 7.92
CA VAL A 97 -13.81 11.53 7.25
C VAL A 97 -13.64 11.92 5.78
N PRO A 98 -12.83 12.95 5.47
CA PRO A 98 -12.67 13.45 4.10
C PRO A 98 -12.16 12.38 3.12
N VAL A 99 -11.40 11.39 3.59
CA VAL A 99 -10.86 10.32 2.74
C VAL A 99 -11.30 8.95 3.27
N LEU A 100 -12.19 8.28 2.55
CA LEU A 100 -12.63 6.93 2.90
C LEU A 100 -11.86 5.89 2.08
N VAL A 101 -11.27 4.89 2.74
CA VAL A 101 -10.55 3.80 2.07
C VAL A 101 -11.31 2.48 2.20
N VAL A 102 -11.72 1.92 1.07
CA VAL A 102 -12.30 0.58 0.96
C VAL A 102 -11.43 -0.30 0.06
N SER A 103 -11.62 -1.61 0.12
CA SER A 103 -10.95 -2.55 -0.79
C SER A 103 -12.01 -3.35 -1.54
N MET A 104 -11.86 -3.53 -2.84
CA MET A 104 -12.78 -4.32 -3.62
C MET A 104 -12.73 -5.79 -3.18
N GLY A 105 -13.90 -6.39 -2.95
CA GLY A 105 -14.00 -7.79 -2.56
C GLY A 105 -13.54 -8.73 -3.68
N PRO A 106 -13.22 -10.00 -3.37
CA PRO A 106 -12.71 -10.97 -4.35
C PRO A 106 -13.69 -11.25 -5.50
N THR A 107 -15.00 -11.03 -5.29
CA THR A 107 -16.04 -11.15 -6.31
C THR A 107 -16.13 -9.96 -7.26
N GLY A 108 -15.50 -8.83 -6.93
CA GLY A 108 -15.51 -7.63 -7.77
C GLY A 108 -16.89 -7.01 -8.01
N SER A 109 -17.90 -7.30 -7.18
CA SER A 109 -19.28 -6.89 -7.44
C SER A 109 -19.63 -5.50 -6.89
N ALA A 110 -20.52 -4.78 -7.58
CA ALA A 110 -21.09 -3.50 -7.15
C ALA A 110 -21.68 -3.57 -5.73
N ARG A 111 -22.53 -4.57 -5.48
CA ARG A 111 -23.10 -4.82 -4.15
C ARG A 111 -22.02 -5.00 -3.09
N GLY A 112 -20.95 -5.73 -3.40
CA GLY A 112 -19.83 -5.97 -2.49
C GLY A 112 -19.08 -4.69 -2.14
N LEU A 113 -18.92 -3.77 -3.10
CA LEU A 113 -18.36 -2.44 -2.87
C LEU A 113 -19.22 -1.63 -1.89
N LEU A 114 -20.52 -1.51 -2.15
CA LEU A 114 -21.45 -0.76 -1.29
C LEU A 114 -21.47 -1.29 0.16
N VAL A 115 -21.50 -2.62 0.33
CA VAL A 115 -21.42 -3.26 1.65
C VAL A 115 -20.14 -2.88 2.39
N ARG A 116 -19.00 -2.83 1.69
CA ARG A 116 -17.73 -2.49 2.32
C ARG A 116 -17.65 -1.03 2.70
N ILE A 117 -18.28 -0.14 1.93
CA ILE A 117 -18.44 1.27 2.30
C ILE A 117 -19.25 1.37 3.60
N LEU A 118 -20.43 0.74 3.65
CA LEU A 118 -21.27 0.73 4.86
C LEU A 118 -20.54 0.13 6.06
N GLY A 119 -19.78 -0.94 5.85
CA GLY A 119 -18.95 -1.56 6.88
C GLY A 119 -17.85 -0.62 7.41
N GLN A 120 -17.20 0.17 6.56
CA GLN A 120 -16.23 1.17 7.00
C GLN A 120 -16.87 2.32 7.80
N LEU A 121 -18.11 2.65 7.50
CA LEU A 121 -18.89 3.66 8.21
C LEU A 121 -19.63 3.09 9.44
N ASN A 122 -19.39 1.82 9.79
CA ASN A 122 -20.09 1.09 10.86
C ASN A 122 -21.62 1.16 10.76
N ALA A 123 -22.15 1.20 9.54
CA ALA A 123 -23.58 1.29 9.28
C ALA A 123 -24.20 -0.11 9.11
N PRO A 124 -25.35 -0.39 9.76
CA PRO A 124 -26.06 -1.64 9.56
C PRO A 124 -26.67 -1.71 8.15
N TYR A 125 -26.80 -2.92 7.62
CA TYR A 125 -27.43 -3.16 6.32
C TYR A 125 -28.11 -4.52 6.27
N GLY A 126 -29.14 -4.65 5.44
CA GLY A 126 -29.82 -5.92 5.20
C GLY A 126 -28.92 -6.92 4.48
N LYS A 127 -28.80 -8.15 4.99
CA LYS A 127 -27.99 -9.22 4.36
C LYS A 127 -28.43 -9.54 2.92
N SER A 128 -29.71 -9.36 2.61
CA SER A 128 -30.29 -9.60 1.29
C SER A 128 -30.61 -8.32 0.51
N ALA A 129 -30.22 -7.14 1.03
CA ALA A 129 -30.50 -5.87 0.37
C ALA A 129 -29.83 -5.80 -1.01
N SER A 130 -30.57 -5.32 -2.01
CA SER A 130 -30.08 -5.14 -3.37
C SER A 130 -29.17 -3.91 -3.47
N THR A 131 -28.47 -3.76 -4.59
CA THR A 131 -27.67 -2.56 -4.88
C THR A 131 -28.54 -1.30 -4.82
N ASP A 132 -29.75 -1.33 -5.41
CA ASP A 132 -30.67 -0.19 -5.44
C ASP A 132 -31.17 0.22 -4.05
N THR A 133 -31.32 -0.72 -3.12
CA THR A 133 -31.67 -0.41 -1.73
C THR A 133 -30.50 0.18 -0.96
N LEU A 134 -29.27 -0.31 -1.20
CA LEU A 134 -28.08 0.10 -0.45
C LEU A 134 -27.53 1.45 -0.92
N TYR A 135 -27.70 1.76 -2.21
CA TYR A 135 -27.07 2.90 -2.84
C TYR A 135 -27.50 4.25 -2.22
N PRO A 136 -28.80 4.53 -1.97
CA PRO A 136 -29.22 5.78 -1.32
C PRO A 136 -28.66 5.93 0.11
N ASP A 137 -28.57 4.84 0.87
CA ASP A 137 -27.99 4.84 2.21
C ASP A 137 -26.49 5.15 2.17
N VAL A 138 -25.77 4.55 1.22
CA VAL A 138 -24.35 4.85 0.98
C VAL A 138 -24.16 6.33 0.63
N LEU A 139 -24.95 6.87 -0.30
CA LEU A 139 -24.86 8.29 -0.66
C LEU A 139 -25.09 9.21 0.54
N ARG A 140 -26.16 8.96 1.31
CA ARG A 140 -26.49 9.74 2.50
C ARG A 140 -25.33 9.70 3.50
N LEU A 141 -24.81 8.51 3.80
CA LEU A 141 -23.77 8.33 4.82
C LEU A 141 -22.42 8.93 4.39
N LEU A 142 -22.04 8.81 3.13
CA LEU A 142 -20.82 9.43 2.60
C LEU A 142 -20.90 10.97 2.69
N ARG A 143 -22.05 11.55 2.31
CA ARG A 143 -22.29 13.00 2.44
C ARG A 143 -22.24 13.45 3.90
N THR A 144 -22.94 12.75 4.81
CA THR A 144 -22.97 13.16 6.23
C THR A 144 -21.64 12.97 6.94
N SER A 145 -20.79 12.06 6.46
CA SER A 145 -19.43 11.83 6.98
C SER A 145 -18.39 12.79 6.38
N GLY A 146 -18.80 13.67 5.46
CA GLY A 146 -17.92 14.64 4.83
C GLY A 146 -16.90 14.03 3.86
N VAL A 147 -17.19 12.86 3.27
CA VAL A 147 -16.27 12.20 2.35
C VAL A 147 -16.12 13.02 1.07
N LYS A 148 -14.87 13.36 0.73
CA LYS A 148 -14.46 14.11 -0.46
C LYS A 148 -13.67 13.27 -1.45
N ILE A 149 -13.02 12.21 -0.96
CA ILE A 149 -12.27 11.22 -1.74
C ILE A 149 -12.68 9.82 -1.31
N LEU A 150 -13.04 8.98 -2.29
CA LEU A 150 -13.26 7.54 -2.07
C LEU A 150 -12.15 6.73 -2.73
N VAL A 151 -11.32 6.10 -1.90
CA VAL A 151 -10.27 5.18 -2.35
C VAL A 151 -10.81 3.76 -2.45
N ILE A 152 -10.66 3.13 -3.61
CA ILE A 152 -11.01 1.73 -3.89
C ILE A 152 -9.73 0.95 -4.16
N ASP A 153 -9.21 0.28 -3.13
CA ASP A 153 -8.05 -0.61 -3.24
C ASP A 153 -8.42 -1.95 -3.89
N GLU A 154 -7.44 -2.65 -4.46
CA GLU A 154 -7.65 -3.91 -5.17
C GLU A 154 -8.70 -3.83 -6.30
N LEU A 155 -8.81 -2.68 -6.99
CA LEU A 155 -9.81 -2.41 -8.05
C LEU A 155 -9.84 -3.48 -9.15
N HIS A 156 -8.69 -4.09 -9.43
CA HIS A 156 -8.53 -5.20 -10.37
C HIS A 156 -9.35 -6.45 -10.03
N HIS A 157 -9.92 -6.57 -8.82
CA HIS A 157 -10.88 -7.64 -8.52
C HIS A 157 -12.14 -7.59 -9.36
N ILE A 158 -12.52 -6.43 -9.92
CA ILE A 158 -13.61 -6.33 -10.91
C ILE A 158 -13.35 -7.27 -12.09
N GLU A 159 -12.07 -7.50 -12.46
CA GLU A 159 -11.71 -8.35 -13.60
C GLU A 159 -12.26 -9.78 -13.46
N LYS A 160 -12.45 -10.27 -12.23
CA LYS A 160 -12.93 -11.63 -11.96
C LYS A 160 -14.43 -11.82 -12.18
N GLY A 161 -15.21 -10.74 -12.22
CA GLY A 161 -16.65 -10.82 -12.46
C GLY A 161 -16.98 -11.25 -13.89
N ASN A 162 -18.21 -11.66 -14.15
CA ASN A 162 -18.72 -11.79 -15.53
C ASN A 162 -18.99 -10.41 -16.16
N ARG A 163 -19.31 -10.35 -17.46
CA ARG A 163 -19.51 -9.08 -18.18
C ARG A 163 -20.52 -8.15 -17.47
N LYS A 164 -21.69 -8.68 -17.12
CA LYS A 164 -22.75 -7.92 -16.42
C LYS A 164 -22.27 -7.37 -15.08
N GLN A 165 -21.59 -8.19 -14.27
CA GLN A 165 -21.05 -7.77 -12.98
C GLN A 165 -19.98 -6.67 -13.11
N ARG A 166 -19.15 -6.75 -14.15
CA ARG A 166 -18.12 -5.73 -14.45
C ARG A 166 -18.76 -4.40 -14.84
N GLU A 167 -19.73 -4.44 -15.75
CA GLU A 167 -20.50 -3.27 -16.18
C GLU A 167 -21.22 -2.62 -14.98
N GLU A 168 -21.90 -3.41 -14.14
CA GLU A 168 -22.56 -2.92 -12.93
C GLU A 168 -21.58 -2.28 -11.94
N ALA A 169 -20.41 -2.89 -11.70
CA ALA A 169 -19.41 -2.35 -10.79
C ALA A 169 -18.83 -1.02 -11.28
N LEU A 170 -18.47 -0.95 -12.57
CA LEU A 170 -17.96 0.26 -13.20
C LEU A 170 -19.01 1.37 -13.24
N ALA A 171 -20.26 1.05 -13.59
CA ALA A 171 -21.37 1.99 -13.54
C ALA A 171 -21.62 2.52 -12.12
N THR A 172 -21.55 1.66 -11.10
CA THR A 172 -21.69 2.08 -9.69
C THR A 172 -20.57 3.05 -9.29
N ILE A 173 -19.33 2.80 -9.70
CA ILE A 173 -18.20 3.71 -9.43
C ILE A 173 -18.42 5.07 -10.09
N LYS A 174 -18.86 5.08 -11.36
CA LYS A 174 -19.21 6.30 -12.09
C LYS A 174 -20.31 7.09 -11.39
N LEU A 175 -21.37 6.42 -10.97
CA LEU A 175 -22.48 7.05 -10.24
C LEU A 175 -22.01 7.62 -8.89
N LEU A 176 -21.20 6.89 -8.12
CA LEU A 176 -20.66 7.41 -6.85
C LEU A 176 -19.85 8.70 -7.05
N GLY A 177 -19.01 8.77 -8.09
CA GLY A 177 -18.26 9.99 -8.42
C GLY A 177 -19.20 11.16 -8.75
N ASN A 178 -20.15 10.94 -9.66
CA ASN A 178 -21.10 11.97 -10.11
C ASN A 178 -22.03 12.46 -8.98
N ASP A 179 -22.71 11.53 -8.30
CA ASP A 179 -23.79 11.88 -7.37
C ASP A 179 -23.26 12.53 -6.07
N LEU A 180 -21.99 12.26 -5.72
CA LEU A 180 -21.35 12.85 -4.55
C LEU A 180 -20.49 14.07 -4.90
N GLY A 181 -20.14 14.28 -6.17
CA GLY A 181 -19.18 15.28 -6.61
C GLY A 181 -17.78 15.05 -6.02
N ILE A 182 -17.33 13.79 -5.97
CA ILE A 182 -16.07 13.38 -5.33
C ILE A 182 -15.09 12.76 -6.32
N THR A 183 -13.82 12.82 -5.96
CA THR A 183 -12.76 12.09 -6.66
C THR A 183 -12.73 10.63 -6.22
N ILE A 184 -12.77 9.71 -7.19
CA ILE A 184 -12.52 8.28 -6.95
C ILE A 184 -11.04 7.99 -7.18
N VAL A 185 -10.41 7.28 -6.23
CA VAL A 185 -9.02 6.83 -6.34
C VAL A 185 -8.99 5.31 -6.43
N GLY A 186 -8.72 4.76 -7.61
CA GLY A 186 -8.52 3.34 -7.81
C GLY A 186 -7.08 2.91 -7.49
N CYS A 187 -6.89 1.84 -6.72
CA CYS A 187 -5.58 1.20 -6.57
C CYS A 187 -5.60 -0.23 -7.11
N GLY A 188 -4.58 -0.63 -7.86
CA GLY A 188 -4.55 -2.01 -8.38
C GLY A 188 -3.28 -2.42 -9.11
N THR A 189 -3.32 -3.60 -9.72
CA THR A 189 -2.29 -4.05 -10.65
C THR A 189 -2.58 -3.51 -12.05
N ILE A 190 -1.78 -3.90 -13.05
CA ILE A 190 -2.07 -3.60 -14.45
C ILE A 190 -3.47 -4.07 -14.89
N ALA A 191 -4.02 -5.10 -14.24
CA ALA A 191 -5.38 -5.57 -14.48
C ALA A 191 -6.45 -4.51 -14.16
N ALA A 192 -6.22 -3.62 -13.19
CA ALA A 192 -7.15 -2.52 -12.91
C ALA A 192 -7.21 -1.54 -14.09
N LEU A 193 -6.06 -1.19 -14.67
CA LEU A 193 -5.99 -0.36 -15.88
C LEU A 193 -6.73 -1.02 -17.05
N ARG A 194 -6.56 -2.34 -17.24
CA ARG A 194 -7.29 -3.11 -18.27
C ARG A 194 -8.79 -3.18 -18.02
N THR A 195 -9.21 -3.25 -16.76
CA THR A 195 -10.62 -3.30 -16.37
C THR A 195 -11.31 -1.99 -16.74
N LEU A 196 -10.68 -0.84 -16.45
CA LEU A 196 -11.24 0.48 -16.79
C LEU A 196 -11.42 0.65 -18.30
N ARG A 197 -10.53 0.08 -19.12
CA ARG A 197 -10.62 0.07 -20.60
C ARG A 197 -11.85 -0.63 -21.17
N TRP A 198 -12.58 -1.42 -20.37
CA TRP A 198 -13.85 -2.00 -20.81
C TRP A 198 -14.95 -0.96 -21.00
N ASP A 199 -14.83 0.19 -20.34
CA ASP A 199 -15.70 1.34 -20.56
C ASP A 199 -14.83 2.58 -20.88
N PRO A 200 -14.68 2.95 -22.16
CA PRO A 200 -13.90 4.12 -22.56
C PRO A 200 -14.35 5.45 -21.93
N GLN A 201 -15.61 5.57 -21.51
CA GLN A 201 -16.08 6.76 -20.81
C GLN A 201 -15.51 6.85 -19.40
N ILE A 202 -15.31 5.69 -18.75
CA ILE A 202 -14.69 5.61 -17.43
C ILE A 202 -13.18 5.71 -17.55
N GLU A 203 -12.54 5.03 -18.51
CA GLU A 203 -11.09 5.12 -18.71
C GLU A 203 -10.62 6.58 -18.81
N ARG A 204 -11.31 7.41 -19.60
CA ARG A 204 -10.96 8.82 -19.79
C ARG A 204 -11.05 9.68 -18.53
N ARG A 205 -11.82 9.24 -17.53
CA ARG A 205 -11.96 9.93 -16.24
C ARG A 205 -10.82 9.58 -15.27
N PHE A 206 -10.11 8.47 -15.49
CA PHE A 206 -9.06 7.99 -14.58
C PHE A 206 -7.66 8.34 -15.09
N GLU A 207 -7.00 9.26 -14.39
CA GLU A 207 -5.61 9.63 -14.65
C GLU A 207 -4.63 8.57 -14.07
N PRO A 208 -3.84 7.87 -14.92
CA PRO A 208 -3.03 6.75 -14.48
C PRO A 208 -1.67 7.17 -13.88
N HIS A 209 -1.41 6.74 -12.64
CA HIS A 209 -0.16 6.92 -11.90
C HIS A 209 0.51 5.56 -11.66
N ARG A 210 1.65 5.33 -12.30
CA ARG A 210 2.37 4.05 -12.21
C ARG A 210 3.42 4.07 -11.09
N LEU A 211 3.40 3.04 -10.25
CA LEU A 211 4.51 2.68 -9.38
C LEU A 211 5.30 1.52 -9.98
N GLU A 212 6.58 1.77 -10.27
CA GLU A 212 7.49 0.80 -10.85
C GLU A 212 8.22 -0.02 -9.78
N VAL A 213 8.79 -1.16 -10.17
CA VAL A 213 9.68 -1.91 -9.29
C VAL A 213 11.00 -1.16 -9.12
N TRP A 214 11.62 -1.32 -7.96
CA TRP A 214 12.94 -0.78 -7.68
C TRP A 214 13.99 -1.48 -8.52
N GLY A 215 14.77 -0.69 -9.27
CA GLY A 215 15.90 -1.15 -10.08
C GLY A 215 17.21 -0.50 -9.64
N HIS A 216 18.22 -0.50 -10.51
CA HIS A 216 19.50 0.17 -10.25
C HIS A 216 19.40 1.63 -10.67
N ASN A 217 18.92 2.48 -9.76
CA ASN A 217 18.82 3.92 -9.98
C ASN A 217 18.95 4.69 -8.66
N GLU A 218 19.12 6.00 -8.78
CA GLU A 218 19.29 6.91 -7.64
C GLU A 218 18.13 6.85 -6.65
N GLN A 219 16.89 6.70 -7.14
CA GLN A 219 15.72 6.61 -6.27
C GLN A 219 15.76 5.35 -5.39
N THR A 220 16.18 4.20 -5.93
CA THR A 220 16.35 2.97 -5.16
C THR A 220 17.45 3.12 -4.10
N TYR A 221 18.59 3.72 -4.45
CA TYR A 221 19.66 3.96 -3.47
C TYR A 221 19.20 4.92 -2.36
N GLY A 222 18.41 5.94 -2.70
CA GLY A 222 17.74 6.82 -1.74
C GLY A 222 16.79 6.08 -0.79
N LEU A 223 16.00 5.11 -1.31
CA LEU A 223 15.16 4.23 -0.49
C LEU A 223 15.99 3.40 0.49
N LEU A 224 17.07 2.77 0.02
CA LEU A 224 17.94 1.91 0.84
C LEU A 224 18.64 2.71 1.93
N ASN A 225 19.11 3.92 1.61
CA ASN A 225 19.63 4.86 2.60
C ASN A 225 18.59 5.23 3.64
N SER A 226 17.37 5.54 3.20
CA SER A 226 16.25 5.87 4.10
C SER A 226 15.89 4.69 5.02
N LEU A 227 15.87 3.47 4.49
CA LEU A 227 15.72 2.24 5.28
C LEU A 227 16.80 2.13 6.35
N GLU A 228 18.07 2.35 5.97
CA GLU A 228 19.20 2.24 6.88
C GLU A 228 19.13 3.23 8.05
N THR A 229 18.61 4.45 7.82
CA THR A 229 18.42 5.45 8.89
C THR A 229 17.42 4.98 9.97
N CYS A 230 16.55 4.04 9.65
CA CYS A 230 15.56 3.48 10.55
C CYS A 230 16.09 2.27 11.34
N LEU A 231 17.27 1.74 10.99
CA LEU A 231 17.83 0.54 11.61
C LEU A 231 18.70 0.89 12.82
N PRO A 232 18.30 0.49 14.05
CA PRO A 232 19.09 0.70 15.26
C PRO A 232 20.23 -0.32 15.36
N LEU A 233 21.11 -0.38 14.36
CA LEU A 233 22.34 -1.19 14.33
C LEU A 233 23.53 -0.34 14.77
N ARG A 234 24.48 -0.91 15.52
CA ARG A 234 25.62 -0.14 16.04
C ARG A 234 26.59 0.34 14.95
N HIS A 235 26.68 -0.40 13.84
CA HIS A 235 27.56 -0.07 12.74
C HIS A 235 26.76 0.26 11.46
N ALA A 236 27.31 1.16 10.64
CA ALA A 236 26.79 1.42 9.30
C ALA A 236 26.83 0.13 8.47
N SER A 237 25.78 -0.09 7.70
CA SER A 237 25.59 -1.24 6.82
C SER A 237 25.85 -0.92 5.36
N GLY A 238 25.75 0.36 4.96
CA GLY A 238 25.99 0.77 3.57
C GLY A 238 25.00 0.11 2.61
N LEU A 239 23.70 0.17 2.91
CA LEU A 239 22.69 -0.54 2.13
C LEU A 239 22.63 -0.07 0.67
N SER A 240 23.02 1.17 0.39
CA SER A 240 23.14 1.71 -0.97
C SER A 240 24.42 1.30 -1.70
N ASP A 241 25.38 0.63 -1.02
CA ASP A 241 26.60 0.17 -1.67
C ASP A 241 26.24 -0.82 -2.79
N ASP A 242 26.86 -0.63 -3.96
CA ASP A 242 26.45 -1.30 -5.19
C ASP A 242 26.26 -2.83 -5.03
N LYS A 243 27.19 -3.51 -4.36
CA LYS A 243 27.12 -4.96 -4.12
C LYS A 243 25.94 -5.36 -3.22
N ILE A 244 25.68 -4.60 -2.16
CA ILE A 244 24.59 -4.88 -1.21
C ILE A 244 23.25 -4.54 -1.84
N ALA A 245 23.14 -3.36 -2.44
CA ALA A 245 21.93 -2.91 -3.13
C ALA A 245 21.55 -3.87 -4.26
N THR A 246 22.50 -4.26 -5.10
CA THR A 246 22.30 -5.25 -6.18
C THR A 246 21.76 -6.55 -5.65
N TRP A 247 22.33 -7.06 -4.56
CA TRP A 247 21.85 -8.30 -3.95
C TRP A 247 20.41 -8.14 -3.44
N ILE A 248 20.11 -7.06 -2.71
CA ILE A 248 18.78 -6.80 -2.16
C ILE A 248 17.73 -6.67 -3.28
N ILE A 249 18.02 -5.90 -4.33
CA ILE A 249 17.13 -5.68 -5.47
C ILE A 249 16.82 -7.02 -6.16
N ASN A 250 17.85 -7.81 -6.46
CA ASN A 250 17.69 -9.09 -7.14
C ASN A 250 16.92 -10.12 -6.31
N GLU A 251 17.19 -10.22 -5.00
CA GLU A 251 16.51 -11.18 -4.13
C GLU A 251 15.08 -10.78 -3.80
N SER A 252 14.79 -9.47 -3.76
CA SER A 252 13.45 -8.93 -3.52
C SER A 252 12.57 -8.79 -4.77
N GLU A 253 13.16 -9.00 -5.95
CA GLU A 253 12.56 -8.69 -7.26
C GLU A 253 12.08 -7.23 -7.35
N GLY A 254 12.78 -6.33 -6.65
CA GLY A 254 12.49 -4.90 -6.66
C GLY A 254 11.16 -4.49 -6.03
N THR A 255 10.50 -5.34 -5.22
CA THR A 255 9.23 -4.93 -4.57
C THR A 255 9.48 -4.36 -3.17
N THR A 256 8.84 -3.23 -2.85
CA THR A 256 8.98 -2.54 -1.54
C THR A 256 8.76 -3.48 -0.36
N ARG A 257 7.73 -4.33 -0.43
CA ARG A 257 7.40 -5.33 0.61
C ARG A 257 8.56 -6.28 0.87
N GLU A 258 9.17 -6.81 -0.18
CA GLU A 258 10.23 -7.82 -0.07
C GLU A 258 11.56 -7.18 0.31
N ILE A 259 11.88 -5.99 -0.22
CA ILE A 259 13.04 -5.20 0.24
C ILE A 259 12.94 -4.95 1.75
N ALA A 260 11.82 -4.39 2.21
CA ALA A 260 11.61 -4.11 3.63
C ALA A 260 11.60 -5.39 4.48
N TYR A 261 11.14 -6.52 3.95
CA TYR A 261 11.21 -7.81 4.63
C TYR A 261 12.65 -8.30 4.78
N LEU A 262 13.41 -8.33 3.68
CA LEU A 262 14.81 -8.75 3.64
C LEU A 262 15.67 -7.91 4.58
N VAL A 263 15.60 -6.59 4.46
CA VAL A 263 16.39 -5.65 5.28
C VAL A 263 16.06 -5.82 6.76
N ARG A 264 14.78 -5.95 7.14
CA ARG A 264 14.41 -6.20 8.54
C ARG A 264 14.91 -7.55 9.05
N ARG A 265 14.79 -8.62 8.27
CA ARG A 265 15.34 -9.93 8.65
C ARG A 265 16.85 -9.87 8.83
N ALA A 266 17.55 -9.19 7.92
CA ALA A 266 19.00 -8.98 8.00
C ALA A 266 19.38 -8.22 9.28
N ALA A 267 18.68 -7.13 9.59
CA ALA A 267 18.91 -6.35 10.80
C ALA A 267 18.68 -7.17 12.09
N LEU A 268 17.61 -7.97 12.14
CA LEU A 268 17.35 -8.86 13.28
C LEU A 268 18.47 -9.90 13.45
N MET A 269 18.96 -10.47 12.35
CA MET A 269 20.08 -11.43 12.39
C MET A 269 21.38 -10.74 12.83
N ALA A 270 21.64 -9.53 12.33
CA ALA A 270 22.84 -8.76 12.67
C ALA A 270 22.96 -8.51 14.18
N ILE A 271 21.86 -8.14 14.84
CA ILE A 271 21.81 -7.99 16.31
C ILE A 271 22.06 -9.32 17.01
N ARG A 272 21.39 -10.41 16.56
CA ARG A 272 21.52 -11.74 17.19
C ARG A 272 22.91 -12.34 17.05
N SER A 273 23.59 -12.05 15.95
CA SER A 273 24.96 -12.50 15.69
C SER A 273 26.03 -11.59 16.32
N GLU A 274 25.62 -10.54 17.05
CA GLU A 274 26.48 -9.49 17.63
C GLU A 274 27.33 -8.69 16.62
N LYS A 275 27.25 -9.03 15.34
CA LYS A 275 27.93 -8.36 14.24
C LYS A 275 27.47 -6.92 14.03
N GLU A 276 26.21 -6.64 14.36
CA GLU A 276 25.68 -5.27 14.45
C GLU A 276 25.80 -4.42 13.16
N ARG A 277 25.90 -5.09 12.00
CA ARG A 277 25.81 -4.54 10.63
C ARG A 277 25.21 -5.56 9.67
N ILE A 278 24.57 -5.07 8.62
CA ILE A 278 24.19 -5.88 7.46
C ILE A 278 25.34 -5.83 6.46
N ASP A 279 25.88 -6.99 6.09
CA ASP A 279 26.83 -7.11 4.99
C ASP A 279 26.48 -8.31 4.09
N LEU A 280 27.19 -8.42 2.97
CA LEU A 280 26.88 -9.43 1.95
C LEU A 280 26.95 -10.89 2.47
N PRO A 281 27.93 -11.29 3.31
CA PRO A 281 27.90 -12.61 3.94
C PRO A 281 26.65 -12.87 4.77
N LEU A 282 26.21 -11.90 5.59
CA LEU A 282 25.01 -12.03 6.40
C LEU A 282 23.75 -12.12 5.54
N LEU A 283 23.67 -11.33 4.46
CA LEU A 283 22.56 -11.39 3.51
C LEU A 283 22.47 -12.76 2.85
N ARG A 284 23.60 -13.31 2.39
CA ARG A 284 23.67 -14.64 1.78
C ARG A 284 23.32 -15.78 2.73
N SER A 285 23.54 -15.61 4.04
CA SER A 285 23.12 -16.61 5.03
C SER A 285 21.62 -16.56 5.34
N LEU A 286 20.91 -15.52 4.93
CA LEU A 286 19.45 -15.53 4.93
C LEU A 286 19.03 -16.47 3.82
N ASN A 287 18.56 -17.67 4.16
CA ASN A 287 17.92 -18.62 3.23
C ASN A 287 16.60 -18.03 2.66
N HIS A 288 16.68 -16.89 2.00
CA HIS A 288 15.58 -16.19 1.36
C HIS A 288 15.29 -16.89 0.04
N VAL A 289 13.99 -17.02 -0.24
CA VAL A 289 13.52 -17.57 -1.51
C VAL A 289 12.80 -16.43 -2.21
N ARG A 290 13.30 -16.08 -3.40
CA ARG A 290 12.73 -15.02 -4.23
C ARG A 290 11.23 -15.25 -4.45
N PRO A 291 10.42 -14.18 -4.54
CA PRO A 291 8.97 -14.31 -4.73
C PRO A 291 8.56 -15.19 -5.92
N SER A 292 9.22 -15.06 -7.08
CA SER A 292 8.95 -15.89 -8.27
C SER A 292 9.20 -17.37 -8.01
N VAL A 293 10.29 -17.71 -7.31
CA VAL A 293 10.65 -19.09 -6.98
C VAL A 293 9.68 -19.69 -5.96
N ARG A 294 9.20 -18.90 -4.98
CA ARG A 294 8.14 -19.33 -4.06
C ARG A 294 6.88 -19.71 -4.81
N ARG A 295 6.42 -18.85 -5.73
CA ARG A 295 5.24 -19.11 -6.55
C ARG A 295 5.39 -20.39 -7.38
N GLN A 296 6.52 -20.59 -8.05
CA GLN A 296 6.77 -21.82 -8.82
C GLN A 296 6.71 -23.08 -7.95
N ARG A 297 7.30 -23.04 -6.75
CA ARG A 297 7.25 -24.17 -5.81
C ARG A 297 5.82 -24.46 -5.35
N GLU A 298 5.06 -23.42 -5.01
CA GLU A 298 3.66 -23.54 -4.63
C GLU A 298 2.80 -24.13 -5.77
N ASP A 299 3.01 -23.68 -7.01
CA ASP A 299 2.31 -24.20 -8.19
C ASP A 299 2.60 -25.69 -8.43
N VAL A 300 3.86 -26.12 -8.26
CA VAL A 300 4.26 -27.53 -8.36
C VAL A 300 3.60 -28.37 -7.26
N LEU A 301 3.62 -27.88 -6.02
CA LEU A 301 2.98 -28.57 -4.89
C LEU A 301 1.46 -28.69 -5.06
N LEU A 302 0.80 -27.63 -5.53
CA LEU A 302 -0.64 -27.63 -5.80
C LEU A 302 -0.99 -28.64 -6.90
N ARG A 303 -0.19 -28.74 -7.96
CA ARG A 303 -0.36 -29.76 -9.02
C ARG A 303 -0.17 -31.17 -8.50
N ALA A 304 0.84 -31.40 -7.66
CA ALA A 304 1.07 -32.71 -7.06
C ALA A 304 -0.07 -33.14 -6.11
N ALA A 305 -0.62 -32.20 -5.35
CA ALA A 305 -1.73 -32.44 -4.42
C ALA A 305 -3.11 -32.60 -5.10
N SER A 306 -3.24 -32.23 -6.38
CA SER A 306 -4.48 -32.36 -7.15
C SER A 306 -4.52 -33.59 -8.06
N LEU A 307 -3.48 -34.43 -8.03
CA LEU A 307 -3.52 -35.76 -8.63
C LEU A 307 -4.27 -36.73 -7.68
N PRO A 308 -5.20 -37.57 -8.18
CA PRO A 308 -5.87 -38.56 -7.36
C PRO A 308 -4.84 -39.56 -6.78
N PRO A 309 -5.04 -40.07 -5.56
CA PRO A 309 -4.18 -41.12 -5.02
C PRO A 309 -4.24 -42.35 -5.94
N LEU A 310 -3.06 -42.91 -6.22
CA LEU A 310 -2.86 -44.16 -6.98
C LEU A 310 -3.50 -45.36 -6.27
#